data_AF-A0A0G1PB62-F1
#
_entry.id   AF-A0A0G1PB62-F1
#
_cell.length_a   1.000
_cell.length_b   1.000
_cell.length_c   1.000
_cell.angle_alpha   90.00
_cell.angle_beta   90.00
_cell.angle_gamma   90.00
#
_symmetry.space_group_name_H-M   'P 1'
#
loop_
_entity.id
_entity.type
_entity.pdbx_description
1 polymer ?
#
loop_
_entity_poly.entity_id
_entity_poly.type
_entity_poly.pdbx_seq_one_letter_code
_entity_poly.pdbx_strand_id
1 'polypeptide(L)'
;MSRLIFDIETIGEDFDSLDKTSKEALTRWIKKESESEKEYEKELTDLKEGLGFSPFTGEIAAIGVLDYEKDKVVIYFQAPGENLKEFEEGGVKYKPMTEPEMLESFWAGAKNYSEFVTFNRPAYFLRGAT
;
A
#
# COMPACT_ATOMS: atom_id res chain seq x y z
N MET A 1 -8.33 27.82 4.14
CA MET A 1 -7.32 26.83 4.59
C MET A 1 -7.16 25.84 3.46
N SER A 2 -5.93 25.59 2.98
CA SER A 2 -5.73 24.64 1.88
C SER A 2 -5.76 23.22 2.43
N ARG A 3 -6.65 22.39 1.87
CA ARG A 3 -6.88 21.01 2.29
C ARG A 3 -6.37 20.03 1.23
N LEU A 4 -5.53 19.09 1.65
CA LEU A 4 -5.11 17.96 0.85
C LEU A 4 -5.83 16.71 1.36
N ILE A 5 -6.65 16.11 0.50
CA ILE A 5 -7.24 14.79 0.75
C ILE A 5 -6.33 13.75 0.11
N PHE A 6 -5.98 12.67 0.81
CA PHE A 6 -5.16 11.62 0.24
C PHE A 6 -5.46 10.24 0.83
N ASP A 7 -5.15 9.22 0.05
CA ASP A 7 -5.19 7.81 0.44
C ASP A 7 -3.94 7.10 -0.08
N ILE A 8 -3.49 6.06 0.61
CA ILE A 8 -2.29 5.29 0.28
C ILE A 8 -2.67 3.81 0.23
N GLU A 9 -2.39 3.18 -0.90
CA GLU A 9 -2.62 1.77 -1.10
C GLU A 9 -1.28 1.02 -1.10
N THR A 10 -1.25 -0.11 -0.40
CA THR A 10 -0.05 -0.93 -0.21
C THR A 10 -0.27 -2.33 -0.75
N ILE A 11 0.80 -2.97 -1.18
CA ILE A 11 0.81 -4.38 -1.56
C ILE A 11 1.84 -5.11 -0.71
N GLY A 12 1.58 -6.37 -0.39
CA GLY A 12 2.52 -7.22 0.32
C GLY A 12 3.54 -7.85 -0.63
N GLU A 13 4.77 -7.99 -0.18
CA GLU A 13 5.79 -8.77 -0.86
C GLU A 13 5.35 -10.24 -0.99
N ASP A 14 5.75 -10.89 -2.08
CA ASP A 14 5.50 -12.32 -2.23
C ASP A 14 6.25 -13.09 -1.15
N PHE A 15 5.49 -13.68 -0.21
CA PHE A 15 6.04 -14.51 0.86
C PHE A 15 6.97 -15.58 0.33
N ASP A 16 6.65 -16.21 -0.80
CA ASP A 16 7.42 -17.32 -1.34
C ASP A 16 8.74 -16.87 -1.97
N SER A 17 8.89 -15.57 -2.27
CA SER A 17 10.14 -14.93 -2.70
C SER A 17 11.09 -14.56 -1.54
N LEU A 18 10.57 -14.45 -0.31
CA LEU A 18 11.36 -14.09 0.88
C LEU A 18 12.49 -15.08 1.18
N ASP A 19 13.56 -14.57 1.81
CA ASP A 19 14.64 -15.41 2.30
C ASP A 19 14.19 -16.31 3.46
N LYS A 20 14.95 -17.38 3.70
CA LYS A 20 14.63 -18.39 4.71
C LYS A 20 14.51 -17.80 6.12
N THR A 21 15.36 -16.85 6.48
CA THR A 21 15.37 -16.24 7.82
C THR A 21 14.11 -15.43 8.05
N SER A 22 13.69 -14.64 7.05
CA SER A 22 12.45 -13.86 7.11
C SER A 22 11.22 -14.76 7.20
N LYS A 23 11.15 -15.82 6.37
CA LYS A 23 10.08 -16.81 6.46
C LYS A 23 10.01 -17.49 7.83
N GLU A 24 11.15 -17.86 8.40
CA GLU A 24 11.21 -18.47 9.73
C GLU A 24 10.77 -17.49 10.83
N ALA A 25 11.20 -16.23 10.76
CA ALA A 25 10.81 -15.20 11.70
C ALA A 25 9.30 -14.92 11.66
N LEU A 26 8.75 -14.72 10.46
CA LEU A 26 7.33 -14.48 10.24
C LEU A 26 6.47 -15.67 10.67
N THR A 27 6.92 -16.90 10.44
CA THR A 27 6.12 -18.11 10.75
C THR A 27 6.37 -18.69 12.16
N ARG A 28 7.29 -18.10 12.94
CA ARG A 28 7.69 -18.66 14.24
C ARG A 28 6.54 -18.79 15.24
N TRP A 29 5.66 -17.80 15.27
CA TRP A 29 4.55 -17.75 16.23
C TRP A 29 3.42 -18.68 15.82
N ILE A 30 2.99 -18.67 14.54
CA ILE A 30 1.97 -19.61 14.02
C ILE A 30 2.39 -21.07 14.22
N LYS A 31 3.67 -21.40 13.99
CA LYS A 31 4.20 -22.76 14.23
C LYS A 31 4.13 -23.18 15.69
N LYS A 32 4.17 -22.22 16.61
CA LYS A 32 4.15 -22.47 18.06
C LYS A 32 2.72 -22.58 18.59
N GLU A 33 1.79 -21.85 18.00
CA GLU A 33 0.40 -21.72 18.48
C GLU A 33 -0.55 -22.70 17.78
N SER A 34 -0.30 -23.06 16.53
CA SER A 34 -1.09 -24.04 15.80
C SER A 34 -1.03 -25.44 16.45
N GLU A 35 -2.21 -25.99 16.76
CA GLU A 35 -2.35 -27.32 17.36
C GLU A 35 -2.48 -28.43 16.30
N SER A 36 -2.69 -28.05 15.03
CA SER A 36 -2.82 -28.97 13.90
C SER A 36 -2.25 -28.39 12.60
N GLU A 37 -1.93 -29.27 11.65
CA GLU A 37 -1.47 -28.87 10.32
C GLU A 37 -2.48 -27.98 9.59
N LYS A 38 -3.78 -28.28 9.74
CA LYS A 38 -4.86 -27.49 9.14
C LYS A 38 -4.96 -26.08 9.72
N GLU A 39 -4.70 -25.92 11.01
CA GLU A 39 -4.68 -24.61 11.66
C GLU A 39 -3.48 -23.80 11.18
N TYR A 40 -2.31 -24.44 11.11
CA TYR A 40 -1.10 -23.81 10.58
C TYR A 40 -1.27 -23.32 9.14
N GLU A 41 -1.87 -24.11 8.26
CA GLU A 41 -2.13 -23.70 6.87
C GLU A 41 -3.05 -22.49 6.79
N LYS A 42 -4.08 -22.44 7.66
CA LYS A 42 -4.99 -21.30 7.74
C LYS A 42 -4.25 -20.04 8.22
N GLU A 43 -3.51 -20.13 9.32
CA GLU A 43 -2.76 -18.99 9.86
C GLU A 43 -1.66 -18.51 8.91
N LEU A 44 -1.02 -19.43 8.19
CA LEU A 44 -0.05 -19.09 7.15
C LEU A 44 -0.72 -18.34 6.00
N THR A 45 -1.93 -18.73 5.61
CA THR A 45 -2.70 -18.02 4.56
C THR A 45 -3.03 -16.61 5.01
N ASP A 46 -3.59 -16.45 6.22
CA ASP A 46 -3.90 -15.16 6.83
C ASP A 46 -2.64 -14.26 6.93
N LEU A 47 -1.49 -14.84 7.26
CA LEU A 47 -0.20 -14.14 7.31
C LEU A 47 0.22 -13.65 5.92
N LYS A 48 0.16 -14.52 4.90
CA LYS A 48 0.53 -14.17 3.52
C LYS A 48 -0.33 -13.04 2.98
N GLU A 49 -1.64 -13.09 3.20
CA GLU A 49 -2.58 -12.02 2.81
C GLU A 49 -2.34 -10.72 3.58
N GLY A 50 -1.82 -10.81 4.81
CA GLY A 50 -1.57 -9.67 5.69
C GLY A 50 -0.26 -8.93 5.46
N LEU A 51 0.64 -9.39 4.59
CA LEU A 51 1.99 -8.81 4.45
C LEU A 51 1.99 -7.34 4.04
N GLY A 52 0.98 -6.90 3.27
CA GLY A 52 0.82 -5.50 2.87
C GLY A 52 0.55 -4.54 4.03
N PHE A 53 0.09 -5.03 5.18
CA PHE A 53 -0.20 -4.19 6.35
C PHE A 53 1.03 -3.89 7.21
N SER A 54 2.16 -4.50 6.93
CA SER A 54 3.40 -4.28 7.68
C SER A 54 4.34 -3.38 6.88
N PRO A 55 4.91 -2.32 7.49
CA PRO A 55 5.85 -1.44 6.80
C PRO A 55 7.19 -2.12 6.44
N PHE A 56 7.42 -3.35 6.91
CA PHE A 56 8.61 -4.13 6.59
C PHE A 56 8.42 -5.15 5.48
N THR A 57 7.17 -5.50 5.17
CA THR A 57 6.82 -6.56 4.21
C THR A 57 5.82 -6.08 3.16
N GLY A 58 5.40 -4.82 3.25
CA GLY A 58 4.57 -4.15 2.28
C GLY A 58 5.30 -2.97 1.67
N GLU A 59 4.90 -2.62 0.47
CA GLU A 59 5.36 -1.45 -0.28
C GLU A 59 4.16 -0.61 -0.73
N ILE A 60 4.36 0.69 -0.89
CA ILE A 60 3.31 1.56 -1.44
C ILE A 60 3.12 1.25 -2.91
N ALA A 61 1.92 0.82 -3.30
CA ALA A 61 1.56 0.58 -4.70
C ALA A 61 1.02 1.86 -5.36
N ALA A 62 0.30 2.68 -4.61
CA ALA A 62 -0.26 3.93 -5.12
C ALA A 62 -0.51 4.96 -4.01
N ILE A 63 -0.47 6.24 -4.40
CA ILE A 63 -0.89 7.38 -3.58
C ILE A 63 -1.85 8.23 -4.40
N GLY A 64 -3.11 8.29 -3.98
CA GLY A 64 -4.11 9.19 -4.54
C GLY A 64 -4.13 10.50 -3.75
N VAL A 65 -4.06 11.64 -4.45
CA VAL A 65 -4.17 12.98 -3.83
C VAL A 65 -5.23 13.83 -4.53
N LEU A 66 -5.99 14.58 -3.75
CA LEU A 66 -6.99 15.54 -4.18
C LEU A 66 -6.74 16.88 -3.50
N ASP A 67 -6.46 17.90 -4.31
CA ASP A 67 -6.53 19.30 -3.89
C ASP A 67 -8.01 19.71 -3.83
N TYR A 68 -8.57 19.76 -2.62
CA TYR A 68 -10.00 20.04 -2.42
C TYR A 68 -10.40 21.42 -2.95
N GLU A 69 -9.51 22.41 -2.87
CA GLU A 69 -9.83 23.78 -3.25
C GLU A 69 -9.77 23.98 -4.78
N LYS A 70 -8.94 23.20 -5.47
CA LYS A 70 -8.78 23.29 -6.94
C LYS A 70 -9.51 22.20 -7.72
N ASP A 71 -10.11 21.23 -7.03
CA ASP A 71 -10.73 20.05 -7.63
C ASP A 71 -9.79 19.33 -8.60
N LYS A 72 -8.52 19.14 -8.17
CA LYS A 72 -7.48 18.48 -8.97
C LYS A 72 -7.06 17.19 -8.31
N VAL A 73 -7.09 16.10 -9.09
CA VAL A 73 -6.71 14.77 -8.65
C VAL A 73 -5.41 14.35 -9.33
N VAL A 74 -4.48 13.82 -8.54
CA VAL A 74 -3.26 13.17 -9.05
C VAL A 74 -3.16 11.80 -8.40
N ILE A 75 -2.84 10.79 -9.20
CA ILE A 75 -2.56 9.44 -8.74
C ILE A 75 -1.11 9.12 -9.09
N TYR A 76 -0.31 8.90 -8.06
CA TYR A 76 1.03 8.31 -8.16
C TYR A 76 0.89 6.80 -8.02
N PHE A 77 1.58 6.01 -8.85
CA PHE A 77 1.48 4.55 -8.76
C PHE A 77 2.74 3.85 -9.28
N GLN A 78 3.00 2.65 -8.77
CA GLN A 78 4.05 1.78 -9.27
C GLN A 78 3.64 1.10 -10.57
N ALA A 79 4.58 0.96 -11.50
CA ALA A 79 4.41 0.22 -12.75
C ALA A 79 5.69 -0.59 -13.09
N PRO A 80 6.09 -1.55 -12.22
CA PRO A 80 7.32 -2.29 -12.41
C PRO A 80 7.29 -3.09 -13.72
N GLY A 81 8.37 -2.99 -14.50
CA GLY A 81 8.48 -3.66 -15.81
C GLY A 81 7.76 -2.96 -16.96
N GLU A 82 6.99 -1.91 -16.69
CA GLU A 82 6.28 -1.11 -17.69
C GLU A 82 6.92 0.28 -17.83
N ASN A 83 7.01 0.78 -19.07
CA ASN A 83 7.51 2.14 -19.34
C ASN A 83 6.36 3.07 -19.71
N LEU A 84 5.47 3.30 -18.73
CA LEU A 84 4.34 4.20 -18.87
C LEU A 84 4.79 5.66 -18.78
N LYS A 85 4.17 6.54 -19.56
CA LYS A 85 4.34 8.00 -19.44
C LYS A 85 3.23 8.57 -18.57
N GLU A 86 3.43 9.75 -18.01
CA GLU A 86 2.32 10.49 -17.37
C GLU A 86 1.17 10.67 -18.38
N PHE A 87 -0.06 10.47 -17.92
CA PHE A 87 -1.26 10.66 -18.73
C PHE A 87 -2.40 11.27 -17.91
N GLU A 88 -3.45 11.71 -18.60
CA GLU A 88 -4.64 12.27 -17.97
C GLU A 88 -5.88 11.56 -18.53
N GLU A 89 -6.75 11.09 -17.64
CA GLU A 89 -7.98 10.41 -17.99
C GLU A 89 -9.07 10.79 -17.00
N GLY A 90 -10.24 11.21 -17.51
CA GLY A 90 -11.38 11.58 -16.65
C GLY A 90 -11.11 12.75 -15.70
N GLY A 91 -10.18 13.65 -16.03
CA GLY A 91 -9.77 14.77 -15.16
C GLY A 91 -8.80 14.37 -14.04
N VAL A 92 -8.32 13.13 -14.05
CA VAL A 92 -7.31 12.62 -13.11
C VAL A 92 -5.98 12.51 -13.81
N LYS A 93 -4.93 13.07 -13.19
CA LYS A 93 -3.56 12.94 -13.69
C LYS A 93 -2.88 11.72 -13.08
N TYR A 94 -2.44 10.80 -13.93
CA TYR A 94 -1.74 9.57 -13.55
C TYR A 94 -0.24 9.70 -13.78
N LYS A 95 0.54 9.31 -12.79
CA LYS A 95 1.99 9.41 -12.81
C LYS A 95 2.65 8.10 -12.35
N PRO A 96 3.16 7.29 -13.29
CA PRO A 96 3.92 6.09 -12.95
C PRO A 96 5.28 6.51 -12.38
N MET A 97 5.65 6.00 -11.21
CA MET A 97 6.94 6.25 -10.57
C MET A 97 7.26 5.20 -9.51
N THR A 98 8.51 5.13 -9.07
CA THR A 98 8.94 4.25 -7.98
C THR A 98 8.42 4.73 -6.63
N GLU A 99 8.34 3.84 -5.62
CA GLU A 99 7.91 4.22 -4.27
C GLU A 99 8.69 5.41 -3.67
N PRO A 100 10.04 5.48 -3.76
CA PRO A 100 10.78 6.66 -3.29
C PRO A 100 10.33 7.96 -3.99
N GLU A 101 10.15 7.93 -5.31
CA GLU A 101 9.70 9.08 -6.09
C GLU A 101 8.26 9.49 -5.74
N MET A 102 7.38 8.52 -5.44
CA MET A 102 6.02 8.78 -4.95
C MET A 102 6.04 9.57 -3.65
N LEU A 103 6.84 9.10 -2.68
CA LEU A 103 6.97 9.76 -1.39
C LEU A 103 7.58 11.16 -1.52
N GLU A 104 8.63 11.31 -2.32
CA GLU A 104 9.24 12.62 -2.59
C GLU A 104 8.24 13.60 -3.23
N SER A 105 7.51 13.15 -4.25
CA SER A 105 6.49 13.94 -4.95
C SER A 105 5.33 14.33 -4.03
N PHE A 106 4.85 13.38 -3.23
CA PHE A 106 3.81 13.60 -2.22
C PHE A 106 4.25 14.68 -1.22
N TRP A 107 5.42 14.51 -0.60
CA TRP A 107 5.92 15.45 0.42
C TRP A 107 6.26 16.82 -0.15
N ALA A 108 6.73 16.90 -1.40
CA ALA A 108 6.94 18.18 -2.08
C ALA A 108 5.63 18.95 -2.28
N GLY A 109 4.55 18.26 -2.66
CA GLY A 109 3.21 18.84 -2.81
C GLY A 109 2.57 19.19 -1.47
N ALA A 110 2.66 18.29 -0.50
CA ALA A 110 2.05 18.37 0.84
C ALA A 110 2.40 19.67 1.59
N LYS A 111 3.61 20.21 1.41
CA LYS A 111 4.08 21.46 2.04
C LYS A 111 3.22 22.69 1.74
N ASN A 112 2.41 22.64 0.68
CA ASN A 112 1.53 23.75 0.28
C ASN A 112 0.17 23.74 0.98
N TYR A 113 -0.09 22.74 1.82
CA TYR A 113 -1.38 22.53 2.48
C TYR A 113 -1.25 22.68 3.99
N SER A 114 -2.29 23.26 4.60
CA SER A 114 -2.36 23.47 6.05
C SER A 114 -3.12 22.37 6.78
N GLU A 115 -3.90 21.57 6.06
CA GLU A 115 -4.76 20.52 6.60
C GLU A 115 -4.69 19.28 5.71
N PHE A 116 -4.58 18.12 6.37
CA PHE A 116 -4.46 16.81 5.75
C PHE A 116 -5.68 15.98 6.14
N VAL A 117 -6.39 15.47 5.14
CA VAL A 117 -7.57 14.61 5.32
C VAL A 117 -7.25 13.25 4.72
N THR A 118 -7.41 12.19 5.50
CA THR A 118 -7.20 10.82 5.04
C THR A 118 -8.23 9.90 5.67
N PHE A 119 -8.45 8.74 5.06
CA PHE A 119 -9.40 7.75 5.53
C PHE A 119 -8.65 6.53 6.03
N ASN A 120 -8.62 6.33 7.34
CA ASN A 120 -8.11 5.08 7.88
C ASN A 120 -9.15 3.97 7.66
N ARG A 121 -8.86 3.00 6.79
CA ARG A 121 -9.64 1.78 6.70
C ARG A 121 -9.13 0.79 7.76
N PRO A 122 -9.95 0.32 8.71
CA PRO A 122 -9.54 -0.77 9.58
C PRO A 122 -9.15 -1.98 8.71
N ALA A 123 -7.98 -2.57 8.94
CA ALA A 123 -7.41 -3.69 8.16
C ALA A 123 -8.38 -4.88 7.94
N TYR A 124 -9.43 -4.99 8.75
CA TYR A 124 -10.46 -6.02 8.66
C TYR A 124 -11.36 -5.93 7.40
N PHE A 125 -11.47 -4.78 6.74
CA PHE A 125 -12.45 -4.58 5.67
C PHE A 125 -12.08 -5.23 4.32
N LEU A 126 -10.83 -5.69 4.14
CA LEU A 126 -10.38 -6.38 2.93
C LEU A 126 -10.69 -7.89 2.92
N ARG A 127 -11.16 -8.47 4.04
CA ARG A 127 -11.53 -9.91 4.13
C ARG A 127 -12.82 -10.30 3.36
N GLY A 128 -13.48 -9.37 2.67
CA GLY A 128 -14.79 -9.60 2.05
C GLY A 128 -14.95 -9.08 0.62
N ALA A 129 -13.86 -8.66 -0.03
CA ALA A 129 -13.89 -8.19 -1.41
C ALA A 129 -13.25 -9.20 -2.36
N THR A 130 -13.84 -10.39 -2.45
CA THR A 130 -13.70 -11.33 -3.58
C THR A 130 -15.04 -12.02 -3.81
#